data_AF-A0A8X7TP62-F1
#
_entry.id   AF-A0A8X7TP62-F1
#
_cell.length_a   1.000
_cell.length_b   1.000
_cell.length_c   1.000
_cell.angle_alpha   90.00
_cell.angle_beta   90.00
_cell.angle_gamma   90.00
#
_symmetry.space_group_name_H-M   'P 1'
#
loop_
_entity.id
_entity.type
_entity.pdbx_description
1 polymer ?
#
loop_
_entity_poly.entity_id
_entity_poly.type
_entity_poly.pdbx_seq_one_letter_code
_entity_poly.pdbx_strand_id
1 'polypeptide(L)'
;MRIVSPNHTYWLEHVDEVLRSARLSGYCISEVVGQLSRVSGEPPPLDNAEVEDWLPRFVVLQAACLFFYLLSADLSPQDSILLADIVEVGSHHCFYILTRQGLRFQCSSASKSQVNQDMYIFTVNTHVLF
;
A
#
# COMPACT_ATOMS: atom_id res chain seq x y z
N MET A 1 -26.36 28.52 11.61
CA MET A 1 -25.81 27.42 12.43
C MET A 1 -26.10 26.12 11.70
N ARG A 2 -25.13 25.55 10.97
CA ARG A 2 -25.33 24.27 10.28
C ARG A 2 -25.16 23.17 11.32
N ILE A 3 -26.22 22.44 11.60
CA ILE A 3 -26.18 21.24 12.43
C ILE A 3 -25.44 20.18 11.60
N VAL A 4 -24.14 20.01 11.87
CA VAL A 4 -23.39 18.88 11.32
C VAL A 4 -23.87 17.65 12.08
N SER A 5 -24.45 16.69 11.36
CA SER A 5 -24.97 15.47 11.96
C SER A 5 -23.87 14.77 12.77
N PRO A 6 -24.12 14.30 14.00
CA PRO A 6 -23.09 13.79 14.93
C PRO A 6 -22.27 12.63 14.37
N ASN A 7 -22.77 11.95 13.34
CA ASN A 7 -22.02 10.91 12.64
C ASN A 7 -20.82 11.47 11.86
N HIS A 8 -20.89 12.69 11.31
CA HIS A 8 -19.82 13.25 10.47
C HIS A 8 -18.52 13.60 11.24
N THR A 9 -18.61 13.95 12.52
CA THR A 9 -17.42 14.28 13.32
C THR A 9 -16.61 13.03 13.65
N TYR A 10 -17.29 11.92 13.95
CA TYR A 10 -16.66 10.64 14.26
C TYR A 10 -15.78 10.13 13.12
N TRP A 11 -16.23 10.23 11.87
CA TRP A 11 -15.44 9.84 10.70
C TRP A 11 -14.17 10.66 10.55
N LEU A 12 -14.26 11.97 10.75
CA LEU A 12 -13.10 12.87 10.64
C LEU A 12 -12.09 12.62 11.76
N GLU A 13 -12.56 12.39 12.98
CA GLU A 13 -11.71 12.03 14.13
C GLU A 13 -11.00 10.69 13.89
N HIS A 14 -11.69 9.69 13.34
CA HIS A 14 -11.10 8.41 12.99
C HIS A 14 -9.99 8.56 11.94
N VAL A 15 -10.27 9.24 10.83
CA VAL A 15 -9.29 9.46 9.76
C VAL A 15 -8.08 10.23 10.27
N ASP A 16 -8.30 11.27 11.08
CA ASP A 16 -7.24 12.08 11.68
C ASP A 16 -6.34 11.24 12.61
N GLU A 17 -6.91 10.34 13.42
CA GLU A 17 -6.14 9.43 14.28
C GLU A 17 -5.31 8.41 13.47
N VAL A 18 -5.90 7.83 12.42
CA VAL A 18 -5.20 6.92 11.50
C VAL A 18 -4.02 7.65 10.85
N LEU A 19 -4.23 8.85 10.34
CA LEU A 19 -3.18 9.65 9.70
C LEU A 19 -2.09 10.11 10.67
N ARG A 20 -2.43 10.44 11.92
CA ARG A 20 -1.44 10.82 12.94
C ARG A 20 -0.54 9.67 13.38
N SER A 21 -1.09 8.46 13.44
CA SER A 21 -0.36 7.25 13.83
C SER A 21 0.37 6.58 12.65
N ALA A 22 0.01 6.96 11.41
CA ALA A 22 0.64 6.48 10.20
C ALA A 22 2.09 6.97 10.08
N ARG A 23 2.99 6.04 9.76
CA ARG A 23 4.36 6.33 9.35
C ARG A 23 4.44 6.70 7.87
N LEU A 24 3.51 6.15 7.09
CA LEU A 24 3.27 6.45 5.69
C LEU A 24 1.79 6.23 5.40
N SER A 25 1.20 7.10 4.60
CA SER A 25 -0.15 6.91 4.08
C SER A 25 -0.27 7.46 2.66
N GLY A 26 -0.98 6.76 1.78
CA GLY A 26 -1.17 7.23 0.42
C GLY A 26 -2.00 6.26 -0.43
N TYR A 27 -2.46 6.75 -1.58
CA TYR A 27 -3.09 5.88 -2.57
C TYR A 27 -2.02 5.07 -3.31
N CYS A 28 -2.25 3.77 -3.42
CA CYS A 28 -1.50 2.86 -4.28
C CYS A 28 -2.44 2.21 -5.29
N ILE A 29 -1.89 1.63 -6.35
CA ILE A 29 -2.68 0.83 -7.29
C ILE A 29 -2.27 -0.63 -7.09
N SER A 30 -3.10 -1.37 -6.37
CA SER A 30 -2.82 -2.77 -6.07
C SER A 30 -3.30 -3.66 -7.20
N GLU A 31 -2.47 -4.62 -7.58
CA GLU A 31 -2.84 -5.76 -8.41
C GLU A 31 -2.61 -7.03 -7.59
N VAL A 32 -3.61 -7.91 -7.49
CA VAL A 32 -3.45 -9.20 -6.80
C VAL A 32 -3.10 -10.24 -7.85
N VAL A 33 -1.81 -10.39 -8.15
CA VAL A 33 -1.34 -11.45 -9.04
C VAL A 33 -1.27 -12.76 -8.27
N GLY A 34 -2.12 -13.72 -8.61
CA GLY A 34 -2.08 -15.08 -8.04
C GLY A 34 -0.78 -15.79 -8.41
N GLN A 35 -0.11 -16.39 -7.40
CA GLN A 35 1.12 -17.19 -7.49
C GLN A 35 2.05 -16.82 -8.66
N LEU A 36 2.84 -15.75 -8.49
CA LEU A 36 4.07 -15.62 -9.27
C LEU A 36 4.91 -16.88 -8.99
N SER A 37 4.97 -17.80 -9.94
CA SER A 37 5.94 -18.88 -9.96
C SER A 37 7.31 -18.21 -10.01
N ARG A 38 7.95 -18.08 -8.84
CA ARG A 38 9.23 -17.39 -8.65
C ARG A 38 10.30 -18.00 -9.57
N VAL A 39 10.52 -17.41 -10.73
CA VAL A 39 11.84 -17.42 -11.35
C VAL A 39 12.58 -16.22 -10.77
N SER A 40 13.42 -16.50 -9.78
CA SER A 40 14.25 -15.53 -9.08
C SER A 40 15.08 -14.71 -10.09
N GLY A 41 14.81 -13.40 -10.19
CA GLY A 41 15.66 -12.44 -10.88
C GLY A 41 15.22 -12.00 -12.29
N GLU A 42 14.15 -12.55 -12.85
CA GLU A 42 13.54 -12.01 -14.07
C GLU A 42 12.44 -11.01 -13.68
N PRO A 43 12.47 -9.75 -14.15
CA PRO A 43 11.31 -8.88 -14.03
C PRO A 43 10.14 -9.62 -14.71
N PRO A 44 8.96 -9.76 -14.05
CA PRO A 44 7.86 -10.48 -14.68
C PRO A 44 7.60 -9.89 -16.07
N PRO A 45 7.30 -10.73 -17.07
CA PRO A 45 6.99 -10.23 -18.41
C PRO A 45 5.99 -9.09 -18.27
N LEU A 46 6.31 -7.93 -18.84
CA LEU A 46 5.37 -6.84 -19.06
C LEU A 46 4.37 -7.33 -20.12
N ASP A 47 3.58 -8.35 -19.79
CA ASP A 47 2.69 -8.98 -20.74
C ASP A 47 1.28 -8.94 -20.17
N ASN A 48 0.61 -7.84 -20.50
CA ASN A 48 -0.80 -7.80 -20.88
C ASN A 48 -1.78 -8.53 -19.96
N ALA A 49 -1.51 -8.62 -18.65
CA ALA A 49 -2.57 -8.83 -17.67
C ALA A 49 -3.54 -7.67 -17.89
N GLU A 50 -4.72 -7.99 -18.40
CA GLU A 50 -5.75 -7.03 -18.75
C GLU A 50 -5.92 -6.10 -17.55
N VAL A 51 -5.80 -4.79 -17.80
CA VAL A 51 -5.74 -3.68 -16.83
C VAL A 51 -6.97 -3.62 -15.89
N GLU A 52 -7.90 -4.57 -16.00
CA GLU A 52 -9.19 -4.63 -15.29
C GLU A 52 -9.09 -4.88 -13.79
N ASP A 53 -8.03 -5.53 -13.28
CA ASP A 53 -7.93 -5.89 -11.85
C ASP A 53 -7.15 -4.89 -10.98
N TRP A 54 -6.69 -3.78 -11.57
CA TRP A 54 -5.91 -2.76 -10.87
C TRP A 54 -6.83 -1.84 -10.07
N LEU A 55 -6.87 -2.03 -8.75
CA LEU A 55 -7.74 -1.25 -7.87
C LEU A 55 -6.94 -0.20 -7.09
N PRO A 56 -7.37 1.07 -7.09
CA PRO A 56 -6.81 2.05 -6.19
C PRO A 56 -7.18 1.66 -4.75
N ARG A 57 -6.17 1.62 -3.87
CA ARG A 57 -6.34 1.39 -2.43
C ARG A 57 -5.64 2.47 -1.65
N PHE A 58 -6.24 2.89 -0.54
CA PHE A 58 -5.57 3.74 0.42
C PHE A 58 -4.77 2.87 1.38
N VAL A 59 -3.45 3.02 1.38
CA VAL A 59 -2.53 2.21 2.18
C VAL A 59 -2.01 3.02 3.32
N VAL A 60 -2.01 2.42 4.50
CA VAL A 60 -1.47 3.01 5.73
C VAL A 60 -0.44 2.07 6.31
N LEU A 61 0.79 2.55 6.47
CA LEU A 61 1.82 1.89 7.26
C LEU A 61 1.72 2.37 8.71
N GLN A 62 1.28 1.48 9.60
CA GLN A 62 1.17 1.79 11.02
C GLN A 62 1.83 0.66 11.82
N ALA A 63 2.70 1.04 12.76
CA ALA A 63 3.55 0.11 13.49
C ALA A 63 4.32 -0.85 12.54
N ALA A 64 4.03 -2.16 12.62
CA ALA A 64 4.63 -3.23 11.81
C ALA A 64 3.63 -3.87 10.84
N CYS A 65 2.55 -3.15 10.49
CA CYS A 65 1.52 -3.61 9.56
C CYS A 65 1.25 -2.59 8.47
N LEU A 66 0.98 -3.09 7.27
CA LEU A 66 0.29 -2.37 6.22
C LEU A 66 -1.20 -2.65 6.32
N PHE A 67 -2.01 -1.60 6.23
CA PHE A 67 -3.46 -1.67 6.19
C PHE A 67 -3.95 -1.16 4.84
N PHE A 68 -4.89 -1.88 4.23
CA PHE A 68 -5.44 -1.57 2.91
C PHE A 68 -6.90 -1.20 3.05
N TYR A 69 -7.23 0.04 2.74
CA TYR A 69 -8.59 0.55 2.71
C TYR A 69 -9.05 0.72 1.26
N LEU A 70 -10.34 0.59 1.00
CA LEU A 70 -10.88 0.89 -0.33
C LEU A 70 -10.86 2.41 -0.56
N LEU A 71 -11.30 3.16 0.45
CA LEU A 71 -11.28 4.61 0.49
C LEU A 71 -10.54 5.09 1.75
N SER A 72 -9.92 6.26 1.68
CA SER A 72 -9.23 6.88 2.83
C SER A 72 -10.15 7.20 4.01
N ALA A 73 -11.46 7.26 3.78
CA ALA A 73 -12.47 7.53 4.79
C ALA A 73 -13.08 6.26 5.40
N ASP A 74 -12.69 5.06 4.98
CA ASP A 74 -13.23 3.82 5.54
C ASP A 74 -12.81 3.66 7.02
N LEU A 75 -13.73 3.23 7.90
CA LEU A 75 -13.41 3.01 9.33
C LEU A 75 -12.60 1.75 9.59
N SER A 76 -12.56 0.85 8.63
CA SER A 76 -11.93 -0.45 8.77
C SER A 76 -11.18 -0.81 7.49
N PRO A 77 -9.95 -1.33 7.61
CA PRO A 77 -9.24 -1.85 6.46
C PRO A 77 -9.96 -3.06 5.88
N GLN A 78 -9.88 -3.21 4.57
CA GLN A 78 -10.31 -4.41 3.84
C GLN A 78 -9.34 -5.57 4.07
N ASP A 79 -8.06 -5.27 4.23
CA ASP A 79 -7.00 -6.27 4.44
C ASP A 79 -5.80 -5.67 5.19
N SER A 80 -4.92 -6.52 5.70
CA SER A 80 -3.68 -6.12 6.36
C SER A 80 -2.55 -7.11 6.11
N ILE A 81 -1.31 -6.59 6.02
CA ILE A 81 -0.10 -7.39 5.82
C ILE A 81 0.93 -7.04 6.88
N LEU A 82 1.52 -8.05 7.54
CA LEU A 82 2.66 -7.86 8.43
C LEU A 82 3.91 -7.53 7.60
N LEU A 83 4.74 -6.60 8.07
CA LEU A 83 6.00 -6.28 7.39
C LEU A 83 6.93 -7.49 7.28
N ALA A 84 6.86 -8.44 8.21
CA ALA A 84 7.62 -9.69 8.19
C ALA A 84 7.22 -10.65 7.04
N ASP A 85 6.05 -10.45 6.45
CA ASP A 85 5.58 -11.20 5.29
C ASP A 85 5.97 -10.54 3.97
N ILE A 86 6.56 -9.34 4.01
CA ILE A 86 7.12 -8.70 2.82
C ILE A 86 8.47 -9.34 2.52
N VAL A 87 8.61 -9.82 1.28
CA VAL A 87 9.79 -10.56 0.82
C VAL A 87 10.60 -9.77 -0.20
N GLU A 88 10.03 -8.74 -0.80
CA GLU A 88 10.71 -7.90 -1.78
C GLU A 88 10.12 -6.48 -1.78
N VAL A 89 10.98 -5.48 -1.91
CA VAL A 89 10.61 -4.09 -2.21
C VAL A 89 11.46 -3.64 -3.39
N GLY A 90 10.84 -3.14 -4.45
CA GLY A 90 11.57 -2.72 -5.65
C GLY A 90 10.98 -1.46 -6.30
N SER A 91 11.65 -0.94 -7.32
CA SER A 91 11.23 0.27 -8.03
C SER A 91 11.34 0.13 -9.56
N HIS A 92 10.22 0.30 -10.27
CA HIS A 92 10.16 0.41 -11.73
C HIS A 92 9.10 1.47 -12.10
N HIS A 93 9.50 2.74 -12.24
CA HIS A 93 8.63 3.92 -12.45
C HIS A 93 7.61 4.22 -11.32
N CYS A 94 7.26 3.22 -10.51
CA CYS A 94 6.57 3.22 -9.22
C CYS A 94 7.38 2.34 -8.26
N PHE A 95 7.05 2.28 -6.96
CA PHE A 95 7.62 1.24 -6.08
C PHE A 95 6.64 0.08 -5.95
N TYR A 96 7.13 -1.12 -5.67
CA TYR A 96 6.28 -2.28 -5.41
C TYR A 96 6.74 -3.07 -4.20
N ILE A 97 5.80 -3.83 -3.64
CA ILE A 97 6.00 -4.72 -2.49
C ILE A 97 5.53 -6.11 -2.90
N LEU A 98 6.38 -7.12 -2.75
CA LEU A 98 5.99 -8.52 -2.90
C LEU A 98 5.84 -9.15 -1.52
N THR A 99 4.76 -9.91 -1.33
CA THR A 99 4.51 -10.67 -0.11
C THR A 99 4.91 -12.13 -0.27
N ARG A 100 5.05 -12.84 0.86
CA ARG A 100 5.36 -14.27 0.91
C ARG A 100 4.29 -15.13 0.23
N GLN A 101 3.05 -14.64 0.19
CA GLN A 101 1.90 -15.28 -0.46
C GLN A 101 1.88 -15.04 -1.98
N GLY A 102 2.83 -14.24 -2.51
CA GLY A 102 2.94 -13.94 -3.94
C GLY A 102 2.17 -12.70 -4.41
N LEU A 103 1.54 -11.96 -3.49
CA LEU A 103 0.83 -10.71 -3.82
C LEU A 103 1.82 -9.57 -4.08
N ARG A 104 1.63 -8.83 -5.18
CA ARG A 104 2.47 -7.69 -5.57
C ARG A 104 1.69 -6.38 -5.55
N PHE A 105 1.99 -5.50 -4.60
CA PHE A 105 1.37 -4.17 -4.51
C PHE A 105 2.22 -3.16 -5.25
N GLN A 106 1.65 -2.45 -6.23
CA GLN A 106 2.33 -1.32 -6.87
C GLN A 106 1.84 0.00 -6.26
N CYS A 107 2.76 0.91 -6.04
CA CYS A 107 2.49 2.19 -5.41
C CYS A 107 3.05 3.27 -6.31
N SER A 108 2.14 3.97 -7.01
CA SER A 108 2.47 5.18 -7.75
C SER A 108 2.21 6.38 -6.85
N SER A 109 3.23 7.21 -6.67
CA SER A 109 3.11 8.48 -5.94
C SER A 109 3.05 9.64 -6.93
N ALA A 110 2.53 10.80 -6.50
CA ALA A 110 2.34 11.98 -7.37
C ALA A 110 3.63 12.53 -8.01
N SER A 111 4.81 12.12 -7.54
CA SER A 111 6.10 12.49 -8.13
C SER A 111 7.18 11.43 -7.88
N LYS A 112 8.24 11.43 -8.71
CA LYS A 112 9.41 10.54 -8.58
C LYS A 112 10.14 10.71 -7.23
N SER A 113 10.17 11.92 -6.68
CA SER A 113 10.77 12.18 -5.36
C SER A 113 9.97 11.53 -4.23
N GLN A 114 8.63 11.54 -4.33
CA GLN A 114 7.76 10.88 -3.35
C GLN A 114 7.92 9.35 -3.40
N VAL A 115 8.01 8.77 -4.60
CA VAL A 115 8.27 7.33 -4.80
C VAL A 115 9.56 6.89 -4.09
N ASN A 116 10.64 7.66 -4.21
CA ASN A 116 11.91 7.34 -3.56
C ASN A 116 11.82 7.38 -2.03
N GLN A 117 11.09 8.35 -1.48
CA GLN A 117 10.91 8.49 -0.04
C GLN A 117 10.04 7.36 0.53
N ASP A 118 8.95 7.03 -0.15
CA ASP A 118 8.06 5.94 0.24
C ASP A 118 8.79 4.59 0.20
N MET A 119 9.57 4.33 -0.86
CA MET A 119 10.42 3.14 -0.99
C MET A 119 11.46 3.06 0.13
N TYR A 120 12.13 4.17 0.46
CA TYR A 120 13.10 4.21 1.56
C TYR A 120 12.43 3.86 2.90
N ILE A 121 11.25 4.42 3.17
CA ILE A 121 10.48 4.11 4.36
C ILE A 121 10.13 2.63 4.39
N PHE A 122 9.64 2.04 3.29
CA PHE A 122 9.34 0.60 3.25
C PHE A 122 10.57 -0.27 3.50
N THR A 123 11.66 0.00 2.79
CA THR A 123 12.91 -0.77 2.90
C THR A 123 13.46 -0.77 4.33
N VAL A 124 13.51 0.39 4.97
CA VAL A 124 14.02 0.53 6.36
C VAL A 124 13.15 -0.24 7.35
N ASN A 125 11.88 -0.48 7.03
CA ASN A 125 10.91 -1.06 7.95
C ASN A 125 10.64 -2.54 7.76
N THR A 126 10.92 -3.08 6.57
CA THR A 126 10.69 -4.50 6.28
C THR A 126 11.89 -5.37 6.63
N HIS A 127 13.02 -4.80 7.05
CA HIS A 127 14.31 -5.51 7.21
C HIS A 127 14.73 -6.30 5.95
N VAL A 128 14.12 -6.02 4.80
CA VAL A 128 14.48 -6.61 3.51
C VAL A 128 15.77 -5.91 3.06
N LEU A 129 16.90 -6.54 3.37
CA LEU A 129 18.21 -6.13 2.89
C LEU A 129 18.35 -6.57 1.43
N PHE A 130 18.75 -5.62 0.58
CA PHE A 130 19.21 -5.88 -0.79
C PHE A 130 20.50 -6.71 -0.79
#